data_AF-A0A920G3A1-F1
#
_entry.id   AF-A0A920G3A1-F1
#
_cell.length_a   1.000
_cell.length_b   1.000
_cell.length_c   1.000
_cell.angle_alpha   90.00
_cell.angle_beta   90.00
_cell.angle_gamma   90.00
#
_symmetry.space_group_name_H-M   'P 1'
#
loop_
_entity.id
_entity.type
_entity.pdbx_description
1 polymer ?
#
loop_
_entity_poly.entity_id
_entity_poly.type
_entity_poly.pdbx_seq_one_letter_code
_entity_poly.pdbx_strand_id
1 'polypeptide(L)' 'MAQETREVIGRWHDMMSASAHEGLFELLAEDCIFWSPVVHTPQRGRDITYLYLSAASQVFGGELSLRE' A
#
# COMPACT_ATOMS: atom_id res chain seq x y z
N MET A 1 -12.40 12.10 13.02
CA MET A 1 -11.70 12.46 11.76
C MET A 1 -10.19 12.59 11.92
N ALA A 2 -9.62 13.68 12.44
CA ALA A 2 -8.14 13.88 12.42
C ALA A 2 -7.34 12.84 13.24
N GLN A 3 -7.92 12.35 14.34
CA GLN A 3 -7.32 11.29 15.17
C GLN A 3 -7.40 9.92 14.46
N GLU A 4 -8.56 9.55 13.91
CA GLU A 4 -8.73 8.32 13.13
C GLU A 4 -7.79 8.25 11.92
N THR A 5 -7.60 9.36 11.19
CA THR A 5 -6.66 9.39 10.06
C THR A 5 -5.23 9.09 10.50
N ARG A 6 -4.79 9.60 11.67
CA ARG A 6 -3.46 9.29 12.21
C ARG A 6 -3.31 7.84 12.60
N GLU A 7 -4.35 7.24 13.18
CA GLU A 7 -4.36 5.83 13.55
C GLU A 7 -4.31 4.92 12.32
N VAL A 8 -5.06 5.25 11.26
CA VAL A 8 -5.04 4.56 9.96
C VAL A 8 -3.65 4.65 9.32
N ILE A 9 -3.03 5.83 9.33
CA ILE A 9 -1.66 6.03 8.82
C ILE A 9 -0.65 5.23 9.66
N GLY A 10 -0.80 5.21 10.99
CA GLY A 10 0.05 4.41 11.88
C GLY A 10 0.00 2.93 11.53
N ARG A 11 -1.21 2.36 11.38
CA ARG A 11 -1.40 0.97 10.96
C ARG A 11 -0.76 0.67 9.61
N TRP A 12 -0.89 1.58 8.65
CA TRP A 12 -0.22 1.47 7.35
C TRP A 12 1.31 1.37 7.50
N HIS A 13 1.90 2.24 8.31
CA HIS A 13 3.35 2.23 8.55
C HIS A 13 3.81 0.92 9.20
N ASP A 14 3.08 0.43 10.20
CA ASP A 14 3.40 -0.84 10.87
C ASP A 14 3.36 -2.00 9.87
N MET A 15 2.33 -2.06 9.01
CA MET A 15 2.20 -3.09 7.97
C MET A 15 3.35 -3.06 6.95
N MET A 16 3.71 -1.86 6.46
CA MET A 16 4.83 -1.70 5.54
C MET A 16 6.17 -2.07 6.18
N SER A 17 6.35 -1.76 7.47
CA SER A 17 7.57 -2.10 8.22
C SER A 17 7.73 -3.61 8.42
N ALA A 18 6.62 -4.32 8.59
CA ALA A 18 6.60 -5.76 8.81
C ALA A 18 6.59 -6.58 7.50
N SER A 19 6.61 -5.92 6.32
CA SER A 19 6.28 -6.56 5.03
C SER A 19 4.97 -7.36 5.09
N ALA A 20 4.05 -6.94 5.95
CA ALA A 20 2.80 -7.62 6.20
C ALA A 20 1.72 -7.03 5.28
N HIS A 21 1.13 -7.90 4.46
CA HIS A 21 -0.01 -7.55 3.60
C HIS A 21 -1.37 -7.79 4.28
N GLU A 22 -1.34 -8.38 5.46
CA GLU A 22 -2.53 -8.69 6.23
C GLU A 22 -3.21 -7.39 6.69
N GLY A 23 -4.48 -7.22 6.33
CA GLY A 23 -5.25 -5.99 6.59
C GLY A 23 -5.12 -4.90 5.54
N LEU A 24 -4.25 -5.02 4.52
CA LEU A 24 -4.11 -4.01 3.46
C LEU A 24 -5.38 -3.88 2.63
N PHE A 25 -6.02 -5.00 2.32
CA PHE A 25 -7.27 -5.01 1.58
C PHE A 25 -8.40 -4.29 2.33
N GLU A 26 -8.47 -4.46 3.66
CA GLU A 26 -9.49 -3.83 4.52
C GLU A 26 -9.23 -2.34 4.75
N LEU A 27 -7.97 -1.92 4.70
CA LEU A 27 -7.58 -0.52 4.84
C LEU A 27 -7.94 0.31 3.60
N LEU A 28 -8.06 -0.33 2.43
CA LEU A 28 -8.36 0.34 1.17
C LEU A 28 -9.87 0.54 1.00
N ALA A 29 -10.28 1.78 0.75
CA ALA A 29 -11.66 2.08 0.38
C ALA A 29 -12.03 1.42 -0.95
N GLU A 30 -13.29 0.96 -1.06
CA GLU A 30 -13.81 0.27 -2.25
C GLU A 30 -13.64 1.07 -3.53
N ASP A 31 -13.85 2.38 -3.44
CA ASP A 31 -13.80 3.37 -4.52
C ASP A 31 -12.47 4.15 -4.56
N CYS A 32 -11.43 3.67 -3.88
CA CYS A 32 -10.15 4.38 -3.84
C CYS A 32 -9.56 4.58 -5.24
N ILE A 33 -8.90 5.73 -5.43
CA ILE A 33 -8.21 6.05 -6.68
C ILE A 33 -6.72 6.08 -6.38
N PHE A 34 -6.01 5.11 -6.95
CA PHE A 34 -4.58 4.99 -6.81
C PHE A 34 -3.85 5.65 -7.98
N TRP A 35 -2.90 6.52 -7.64
CA TRP A 35 -2.03 7.21 -8.58
C TRP A 35 -0.63 6.65 -8.47
N SER A 36 -0.20 5.92 -9.48
CA SER A 36 1.18 5.42 -9.55
C SER A 36 2.05 6.29 -10.45
N PRO A 37 3.30 6.56 -10.05
CA PRO A 37 4.29 7.27 -10.87
C PRO A 37 4.78 6.44 -12.06
N VAL A 38 4.40 5.17 -12.17
CA VAL A 38 4.82 4.27 -13.26
C VAL A 38 3.78 4.23 -14.37
N VAL A 39 2.50 4.06 -14.02
CA VAL A 39 1.43 3.90 -15.01
C VAL A 39 0.78 5.22 -15.42
N HIS A 40 1.06 6.31 -14.70
CA HIS A 40 0.58 7.68 -14.97
C HIS A 40 -0.93 7.79 -15.27
N THR A 41 -1.71 6.80 -14.84
CA THR A 41 -3.14 6.64 -15.11
C THR A 41 -3.83 6.31 -13.79
N PRO A 42 -4.97 6.94 -13.48
CA PRO A 42 -5.70 6.67 -12.23
C PRO A 42 -6.29 5.26 -12.25
N GLN A 43 -5.87 4.44 -11.29
CA GLN A 43 -6.43 3.11 -11.07
C GLN A 43 -7.56 3.21 -10.06
N ARG A 44 -8.76 2.74 -10.42
CA ARG A 44 -9.96 2.86 -9.59
C ARG A 44 -10.31 1.51 -8.99
N GLY A 45 -10.48 1.48 -7.68
CA GLY A 45 -10.94 0.32 -6.93
C GLY A 45 -9.88 -0.26 -6.00
N ARG A 46 -10.35 -0.87 -4.91
CA ARG A 46 -9.47 -1.54 -3.94
C ARG A 46 -8.71 -2.72 -4.54
N ASP A 47 -9.31 -3.50 -5.43
CA ASP A 47 -8.71 -4.73 -5.95
C ASP A 47 -7.45 -4.46 -6.77
N ILE A 48 -7.53 -3.49 -7.69
CA ILE A 48 -6.39 -3.09 -8.53
C ILE A 48 -5.31 -2.40 -7.71
N THR A 49 -5.71 -1.61 -6.72
CA THR A 49 -4.79 -0.92 -5.80
C THR A 49 -4.04 -1.93 -4.93
N TYR A 50 -4.76 -2.90 -4.35
CA TYR A 50 -4.19 -3.98 -3.57
C TYR A 50 -3.19 -4.78 -4.40
N LEU A 51 -3.57 -5.23 -5.60
CA LEU A 51 -2.69 -5.99 -6.48
C LEU A 51 -1.41 -5.22 -6.81
N TYR A 52 -1.52 -3.93 -7.10
CA TYR A 52 -0.36 -3.09 -7.39
C TYR A 52 0.55 -2.94 -6.17
N LEU A 53 -0.02 -2.66 -4.98
CA LEU A 53 0.76 -2.50 -3.75
C LEU A 53 1.43 -3.80 -3.31
N SER A 54 0.76 -4.94 -3.46
CA SER A 54 1.34 -6.27 -3.20
C SER A 54 2.47 -6.61 -4.17
N ALA A 55 2.35 -6.24 -5.45
CA ALA A 55 3.43 -6.40 -6.43
C ALA A 55 4.61 -5.47 -6.11
N ALA A 56 4.34 -4.20 -5.81
CA ALA A 56 5.37 -3.23 -5.43
C ALA A 56 6.12 -3.66 -4.17
N SER A 57 5.42 -4.18 -3.16
CA SER A 57 6.08 -4.64 -1.94
C SER A 57 6.99 -5.84 -2.13
N GLN A 58 6.74 -6.71 -3.12
CA GLN A 58 7.66 -7.79 -3.47
C GLN A 58 8.94 -7.24 -4.12
N VAL A 59 8.82 -6.21 -4.96
CA VAL A 59 9.97 -5.54 -5.58
C VAL A 59 10.81 -4.80 -4.54
N PHE A 60 10.17 -3.98 -3.69
CA PHE A 60 10.87 -3.18 -2.68
C PHE A 60 11.33 -3.98 -1.46
N GLY A 61 10.62 -5.05 -1.09
CA GLY A 61 11.03 -5.98 -0.03
C GLY A 61 12.21 -6.87 -0.42
N GLY A 62 12.45 -7.07 -1.73
CA GLY A 62 13.63 -7.77 -2.24
C GLY A 62 14.86 -6.89 -2.46
N GLU A 63 14.68 -5.63 -2.90
CA GLU A 63 15.81 -4.77 -3.28
C GLU A 63 16.53 -4.08 -2.11
N LEU A 64 15.88 -3.91 -0.95
CA LEU A 64 16.55 -3.30 0.21
C LEU A 64 17.46 -4.27 0.99
N SER A 65 17.49 -5.56 0.64
CA SER A 65 18.43 -6.54 1.21
C SER A 65 19.70 -6.75 0.36
N LEU A 66 19.88 -6.01 -0.74
CA LEU A 66 21.07 -6.08 -1.62
C LEU A 66 21.71 -4.69 -1.84
N ARG A 67 21.88 -3.92 -0.78
CA ARG A 67 22.85 -2.81 -0.77
C ARG A 67 23.73 -2.96 0.46
N GLU A 68 24.91 -3.54 0.22
CA GLU A 68 26.08 -3.52 1.12
C GLU A 68 26.48 -2.08 1.50
#